data_AF-A0A7I7SYJ9-F1
#
_entry.id   AF-A0A7I7SYJ9-F1
#
_cell.length_a   1.000
_cell.length_b   1.000
_cell.length_c   1.000
_cell.angle_alpha   90.00
_cell.angle_beta   90.00
_cell.angle_gamma   90.00
#
_symmetry.space_group_name_H-M   'P 1'
#
loop_
_entity.id
_entity.type
_entity.pdbx_description
1 polymer ?
#
loop_
_entity_poly.entity_id
_entity_poly.type
_entity_poly.pdbx_seq_one_letter_code
_entity_poly.pdbx_strand_id
1 'polypeptide(L)'
;MDSELADLAEAILGVGRELRLRIEAGATGPATSDAAVIHLTAQEAHVMRHIDHHPGVTPSDVARATGLQRSNLSTALRALERRGFVERRTDPHDARGINLFPTDRAADNLKRLRRQWADQMASALGGDLQDVASAKALLERVEAGLVAGRLG
;
A
#
# COMPACT_ATOMS: atom_id res chain seq x y z
N MET A 1 9.42 23.47 17.80
CA MET A 1 8.87 22.15 18.17
C MET A 1 7.51 21.92 17.54
N ASP A 2 6.43 22.59 17.95
CA ASP A 2 5.09 22.39 17.33
C ASP A 2 5.05 22.81 15.86
N SER A 3 5.73 23.91 15.49
CA SER A 3 5.84 24.36 14.10
C SER A 3 6.62 23.38 13.22
N GLU A 4 7.75 22.87 13.70
CA GLU A 4 8.60 21.94 12.93
C GLU A 4 7.90 20.60 12.65
N LEU A 5 7.10 20.10 13.59
CA LEU A 5 6.29 18.90 13.38
C LEU A 5 5.15 19.14 12.39
N ALA A 6 4.54 20.33 12.40
CA ALA A 6 3.54 20.72 11.41
C ALA A 6 4.15 20.85 10.01
N ASP A 7 5.31 21.49 9.89
CA ASP A 7 6.04 21.64 8.63
C ASP A 7 6.43 20.27 8.04
N LEU A 8 6.86 19.33 8.90
CA LEU A 8 7.12 17.94 8.49
C LEU A 8 5.85 17.26 7.96
N ALA A 9 4.71 17.44 8.64
CA ALA A 9 3.45 16.88 8.18
C ALA A 9 3.01 17.45 6.82
N GLU A 10 3.17 18.76 6.62
CA GLU A 10 2.86 19.42 5.35
C GLU A 10 3.77 18.92 4.22
N ALA A 11 5.08 18.75 4.48
CA ALA A 11 6.02 18.17 3.53
C ALA A 11 5.63 16.73 3.12
N ILE A 12 5.25 15.88 4.08
CA ILE A 12 4.78 14.51 3.82
C ILE A 12 3.54 14.52 2.93
N LEU A 13 2.57 15.40 3.22
CA LEU A 13 1.35 15.54 2.43
C LEU A 13 1.65 16.02 1.01
N GLY A 14 2.57 16.98 0.86
CA GLY A 14 3.04 17.50 -0.43
C GLY A 14 3.68 16.41 -1.28
N VAL A 15 4.65 15.67 -0.73
CA VAL A 15 5.29 14.54 -1.43
C VAL A 15 4.27 13.46 -1.78
N GLY A 16 3.36 13.12 -0.86
CA GLY A 16 2.32 12.12 -1.09
C GLY A 16 1.37 12.51 -2.23
N ARG A 17 1.00 13.78 -2.33
CA ARG A 17 0.19 14.33 -3.44
C ARG A 17 0.92 14.18 -4.76
N GLU A 18 2.18 14.59 -4.82
CA GLU A 18 3.01 14.56 -6.02
C GLU A 18 3.28 13.15 -6.55
N LEU A 19 3.46 12.17 -5.65
CA LEU A 19 3.57 10.76 -6.02
C LEU A 19 2.27 10.20 -6.59
N ARG A 20 1.10 10.57 -6.02
CA ARG A 20 -0.21 10.16 -6.55
C ARG A 20 -0.48 10.71 -7.95
N LEU A 21 -0.19 11.99 -8.18
CA LEU A 21 -0.41 12.60 -9.49
C LEU A 21 0.46 11.95 -10.57
N ARG A 22 1.71 11.58 -10.24
CA ARG A 22 2.60 10.85 -11.18
C ARG A 22 2.11 9.43 -11.46
N ILE A 23 1.55 8.76 -10.46
CA ILE A 23 0.88 7.46 -10.63
C ILE A 23 -0.30 7.59 -11.60
N GLU A 24 -1.17 8.58 -11.40
CA GLU A 24 -2.36 8.79 -12.23
C GLU A 24 -2.00 9.19 -13.67
N ALA A 25 -1.00 10.06 -13.84
CA ALA A 25 -0.49 10.46 -15.16
C ALA A 25 0.22 9.32 -15.92
N GLY A 26 0.85 8.39 -15.20
CA GLY A 26 1.43 7.18 -15.79
C GLY A 26 0.38 6.13 -16.19
N ALA A 27 -0.81 6.18 -15.58
CA ALA A 27 -1.93 5.27 -15.85
C ALA A 27 -2.75 5.64 -17.10
N THR A 28 -2.59 6.85 -17.65
CA THR A 28 -3.31 7.36 -18.83
C THR A 28 -2.62 7.10 -20.17
N GLY A 29 -1.49 6.39 -20.19
CA GLY A 29 -0.89 5.86 -21.43
C GLY A 29 -1.71 4.72 -22.03
N PRO A 30 -1.61 4.43 -23.34
CA PRO A 30 -2.33 3.32 -23.95
C PRO A 30 -1.98 2.01 -23.24
N ALA A 31 -3.00 1.32 -22.71
CA ALA A 31 -2.90 0.06 -21.98
C ALA A 31 -2.59 -1.12 -22.94
N THR A 32 -1.51 -1.02 -23.71
CA THR A 32 -1.14 -2.01 -24.74
C THR A 32 -0.10 -3.02 -24.29
N SER A 33 0.22 -3.09 -23.00
CA SER A 33 1.06 -4.18 -22.48
C SER A 33 0.44 -4.86 -21.27
N ASP A 34 0.47 -6.20 -21.29
CA ASP A 34 0.23 -7.10 -20.15
C ASP A 34 1.27 -6.90 -19.00
N ALA A 35 2.18 -5.93 -19.20
CA ALA A 35 3.28 -5.53 -18.35
C ALA A 35 3.08 -4.18 -17.65
N ALA A 36 1.95 -3.49 -17.85
CA ALA A 36 1.67 -2.20 -17.23
C ALA A 36 1.54 -2.31 -15.70
N VAL A 37 2.07 -1.32 -14.97
CA VAL A 37 1.91 -1.23 -13.52
C VAL A 37 0.43 -1.00 -13.20
N ILE A 38 -0.12 -1.88 -12.40
CA ILE A 38 -1.52 -1.83 -11.98
C ILE A 38 -1.58 -1.02 -10.69
N HIS A 39 -2.13 0.19 -10.79
CA HIS A 39 -2.31 1.07 -9.65
C HIS A 39 -3.55 0.69 -8.83
N LEU A 40 -3.36 0.56 -7.52
CA LEU A 40 -4.40 0.30 -6.55
C LEU A 40 -4.94 1.61 -6.00
N THR A 41 -6.24 1.64 -5.67
CA THR A 41 -6.78 2.75 -4.87
C THR A 41 -6.10 2.78 -3.50
N ALA A 42 -6.17 3.90 -2.77
CA ALA A 42 -5.60 4.00 -1.43
C ALA A 42 -6.13 2.91 -0.48
N GLN A 43 -7.43 2.57 -0.60
CA GLN A 43 -8.06 1.51 0.19
C GLN A 43 -7.56 0.12 -0.22
N GLU A 44 -7.53 -0.18 -1.52
CA GLU A 44 -7.00 -1.46 -2.02
C GLU A 44 -5.54 -1.65 -1.64
N ALA A 45 -4.72 -0.60 -1.73
CA ALA A 45 -3.32 -0.62 -1.35
C ALA A 45 -3.13 -0.89 0.15
N HIS A 46 -4.00 -0.32 1.00
CA HIS A 46 -3.95 -0.58 2.44
C HIS A 46 -4.31 -2.03 2.76
N VAL A 47 -5.39 -2.55 2.17
CA VAL A 47 -5.79 -3.96 2.31
C VAL A 47 -4.70 -4.90 1.80
N MET A 48 -4.18 -4.66 0.59
CA MET A 48 -3.13 -5.46 -0.02
C MET A 48 -1.86 -5.46 0.83
N ARG A 49 -1.43 -4.29 1.34
CA ARG A 49 -0.27 -4.19 2.24
C ARG A 49 -0.45 -5.03 3.49
N HIS A 50 -1.65 -5.03 4.09
CA HIS A 50 -1.87 -5.81 5.30
C HIS A 50 -1.80 -7.32 5.03
N ILE A 51 -2.40 -7.79 3.93
CA ILE A 51 -2.37 -9.21 3.51
C ILE A 51 -0.94 -9.66 3.14
N ASP A 52 -0.17 -8.81 2.46
CA ASP A 52 1.22 -9.08 2.08
C ASP A 52 2.13 -9.30 3.31
N HIS A 53 1.93 -8.50 4.38
CA HIS A 53 2.66 -8.67 5.64
C HIS A 53 2.13 -9.82 6.52
N HIS A 54 0.87 -10.25 6.32
CA HIS A 54 0.23 -11.30 7.12
C HIS A 54 -0.49 -12.33 6.22
N PRO A 55 0.25 -13.12 5.41
CA PRO A 55 -0.38 -14.15 4.60
C PRO A 55 -1.16 -15.16 5.45
N GLY A 56 -2.38 -15.49 5.03
CA GLY A 56 -3.29 -16.36 5.78
C GLY A 56 -4.21 -15.64 6.76
N VAL A 57 -4.19 -14.30 6.78
CA VAL A 57 -5.07 -13.48 7.64
C VAL A 57 -6.55 -13.63 7.26
N THR A 58 -7.44 -13.53 8.26
CA THR A 58 -8.89 -13.55 8.03
C THR A 58 -9.41 -12.19 7.57
N PRO A 59 -10.49 -12.11 6.78
CA PRO A 59 -11.12 -10.84 6.42
C PRO A 59 -11.48 -9.96 7.64
N SER A 60 -11.89 -10.57 8.74
CA SER A 60 -12.25 -9.84 9.97
C SER A 60 -11.04 -9.13 10.59
N ASP A 61 -9.87 -9.78 10.57
CA ASP A 61 -8.63 -9.18 11.07
C ASP A 61 -8.15 -8.05 10.16
N VAL A 62 -8.26 -8.23 8.84
CA VAL A 62 -7.96 -7.15 7.89
C VAL A 62 -8.85 -5.94 8.14
N ALA A 63 -10.16 -6.13 8.35
CA ALA A 63 -11.10 -5.05 8.63
C ALA A 63 -10.67 -4.25 9.87
N ARG A 64 -10.33 -4.96 10.94
CA ARG A 64 -9.88 -4.39 12.21
C ARG A 64 -8.56 -3.61 12.06
N ALA A 65 -7.57 -4.19 11.40
CA ALA A 65 -6.27 -3.54 11.21
C ALA A 65 -6.36 -2.29 10.31
N THR A 66 -7.10 -2.41 9.21
CA THR A 66 -7.26 -1.33 8.22
C THR A 66 -8.29 -0.26 8.65
N GLY A 67 -9.11 -0.54 9.67
CA GLY A 67 -10.21 0.33 10.10
C GLY A 67 -11.37 0.42 9.09
N LEU A 68 -11.42 -0.50 8.12
CA LEU A 68 -12.45 -0.50 7.08
C LEU A 68 -13.74 -1.16 7.57
N GLN A 69 -14.86 -0.53 7.21
CA GLN A 69 -16.18 -1.16 7.33
C GLN A 69 -16.26 -2.44 6.48
N ARG A 70 -17.01 -3.44 6.95
CA ARG A 70 -17.09 -4.77 6.32
C ARG A 70 -17.52 -4.71 4.84
N SER A 71 -18.44 -3.81 4.50
CA SER A 71 -18.90 -3.58 3.12
C SER A 71 -17.76 -3.07 2.23
N ASN A 72 -17.00 -2.08 2.70
CA ASN A 72 -15.88 -1.49 1.97
C ASN A 72 -14.75 -2.51 1.79
N LEU A 73 -14.43 -3.28 2.84
CA LEU A 73 -13.44 -4.35 2.73
C LEU A 73 -13.87 -5.41 1.70
N SER A 74 -15.13 -5.83 1.72
CA SER A 74 -15.66 -6.82 0.75
C SER A 74 -15.50 -6.32 -0.69
N THR A 75 -15.83 -5.05 -0.95
CA THR A 75 -15.65 -4.43 -2.27
C THR A 75 -14.18 -4.41 -2.70
N ALA A 76 -13.28 -3.98 -1.81
CA ALA A 76 -11.84 -3.95 -2.08
C ALA A 76 -11.27 -5.35 -2.35
N LEU A 77 -11.62 -6.34 -1.53
CA LEU A 77 -11.17 -7.72 -1.72
C LEU A 77 -11.66 -8.29 -3.04
N ARG A 78 -12.94 -8.08 -3.40
CA ARG A 78 -13.46 -8.53 -4.70
C ARG A 78 -12.71 -7.88 -5.87
N ALA A 79 -12.35 -6.61 -5.77
CA ALA A 79 -11.57 -5.94 -6.81
C ALA A 79 -10.15 -6.51 -6.92
N LEU A 80 -9.49 -6.74 -5.79
CA LEU A 80 -8.15 -7.35 -5.73
C LEU A 80 -8.16 -8.79 -6.27
N GLU A 81 -9.17 -9.60 -5.94
CA GLU A 81 -9.34 -10.96 -6.47
C GLU A 81 -9.57 -10.96 -7.97
N ARG A 82 -10.45 -10.09 -8.50
CA ARG A 82 -10.67 -9.97 -9.95
C ARG A 82 -9.42 -9.58 -10.71
N ARG A 83 -8.51 -8.82 -10.08
CA ARG A 83 -7.21 -8.43 -10.64
C ARG A 83 -6.14 -9.51 -10.45
N GLY A 84 -6.49 -10.61 -9.76
CA GLY A 84 -5.61 -11.73 -9.46
C GLY A 84 -4.54 -11.40 -8.43
N PHE A 85 -4.77 -10.45 -7.53
CA PHE A 85 -3.78 -10.00 -6.52
C PHE A 85 -3.94 -10.68 -5.16
N VAL A 86 -5.16 -11.10 -4.85
CA VAL A 86 -5.48 -11.82 -3.62
C VAL A 86 -6.16 -13.11 -4.00
N GLU A 87 -5.85 -14.17 -3.27
CA GLU A 87 -6.58 -15.43 -3.32
C GLU A 87 -7.22 -15.72 -1.95
N ARG A 88 -8.41 -16.32 -1.99
CA ARG A 88 -9.10 -16.85 -0.81
C ARG A 88 -8.90 -18.36 -0.77
N ARG A 89 -8.46 -18.87 0.37
CA ARG A 89 -8.35 -20.31 0.63
C ARG A 89 -9.24 -20.66 1.82
N THR A 90 -9.93 -21.79 1.76
CA THR A 90 -10.68 -22.32 2.92
C THR A 90 -9.71 -22.61 4.06
N ASP A 91 -10.10 -22.28 5.28
CA ASP A 91 -9.27 -22.59 6.45
C ASP A 91 -9.23 -24.12 6.66
N PRO A 92 -8.03 -24.74 6.74
CA PRO A 92 -7.91 -26.17 6.99
C PRO A 92 -8.44 -26.61 8.37
N HIS A 93 -8.58 -25.69 9.33
CA HIS A 93 -9.07 -25.96 10.69
C HIS A 93 -10.55 -25.59 10.89
N ASP A 94 -11.13 -24.80 9.99
CA ASP A 94 -12.55 -24.44 9.97
C ASP A 94 -13.06 -24.38 8.54
N ALA A 95 -13.90 -25.35 8.14
CA ALA A 95 -14.50 -25.38 6.81
C ALA A 95 -15.38 -24.16 6.49
N ARG A 96 -15.76 -23.36 7.50
CA ARG A 96 -16.49 -22.09 7.36
C ARG A 96 -15.58 -20.87 7.31
N GLY A 97 -14.30 -21.03 7.63
CA GLY A 97 -13.28 -19.99 7.63
C GLY A 97 -12.67 -19.76 6.25
N ILE A 98 -12.23 -18.53 6.00
CA ILE A 98 -11.52 -18.13 4.78
C ILE A 98 -10.29 -17.32 5.16
N ASN A 99 -9.16 -17.72 4.59
CA ASN A 99 -7.86 -17.07 4.80
C ASN A 99 -7.41 -16.42 3.48
N LEU A 100 -6.83 -15.22 3.59
CA LEU A 100 -6.42 -14.37 2.47
C LEU A 100 -4.92 -14.49 2.25
N PHE A 101 -4.52 -14.69 1.00
CA PHE A 101 -3.10 -14.76 0.62
C PHE A 101 -2.82 -13.80 -0.55
N PRO A 102 -1.63 -13.18 -0.58
CA PRO A 102 -1.15 -12.48 -1.76
C PRO A 102 -0.80 -13.48 -2.86
N THR A 103 -0.95 -13.10 -4.12
CA THR A 103 -0.51 -13.91 -5.27
C THR A 103 0.85 -13.46 -5.79
N ASP A 104 1.49 -14.30 -6.62
CA ASP A 104 2.73 -13.93 -7.33
C ASP A 104 2.54 -12.69 -8.22
N ARG A 105 1.35 -12.55 -8.82
CA ARG A 105 0.99 -11.38 -9.64
C ARG A 105 1.00 -10.09 -8.81
N ALA A 106 0.53 -10.14 -7.56
CA ALA A 106 0.60 -8.99 -6.66
C ALA A 106 2.05 -8.63 -6.33
N ALA A 107 2.88 -9.64 -6.03
CA ALA A 107 4.30 -9.45 -5.73
C ALA A 107 5.05 -8.82 -6.91
N ASP A 108 4.82 -9.31 -8.13
CA ASP A 108 5.44 -8.77 -9.34
C ASP A 108 4.96 -7.36 -9.66
N ASN A 109 3.68 -7.06 -9.46
CA ASN A 109 3.17 -5.70 -9.59
C ASN A 109 3.84 -4.76 -8.57
N LEU A 110 4.00 -5.18 -7.32
CA LEU A 110 4.64 -4.40 -6.27
C LEU A 110 6.12 -4.13 -6.59
N LYS A 111 6.87 -5.11 -7.13
CA LYS A 111 8.25 -4.90 -7.58
C LYS A 111 8.34 -3.83 -8.66
N ARG A 112 7.44 -3.85 -9.64
CA ARG A 112 7.40 -2.86 -10.73
C ARG A 112 7.06 -1.46 -10.19
N LEU A 113 6.05 -1.37 -9.31
CA LEU A 113 5.66 -0.12 -8.67
C LEU A 113 6.79 0.49 -7.84
N ARG A 114 7.48 -0.34 -7.04
CA ARG A 114 8.65 0.09 -6.26
C ARG A 114 9.78 0.62 -7.14
N ARG A 115 10.04 -0.02 -8.28
CA ARG A 115 11.03 0.47 -9.25
C ARG A 115 10.64 1.84 -9.80
N GLN A 116 9.39 1.99 -10.23
CA GLN A 116 8.88 3.27 -10.73
C GLN A 116 9.00 4.39 -9.67
N TRP A 117 8.68 4.11 -8.40
CA TRP A 117 8.87 5.09 -7.33
C TRP A 117 10.34 5.41 -7.07
N ALA A 118 11.21 4.39 -7.08
CA ALA A 118 12.64 4.59 -6.91
C ALA A 118 13.20 5.50 -8.01
N ASP A 119 12.84 5.26 -9.27
CA ASP A 119 13.28 6.07 -10.40
C ASP A 119 12.78 7.52 -10.29
N GLN A 120 11.53 7.72 -9.90
CA GLN A 120 10.95 9.06 -9.69
C GLN A 120 11.64 9.82 -8.55
N MET A 121 11.86 9.15 -7.41
CA MET A 121 12.52 9.74 -6.25
C MET A 121 13.99 10.07 -6.56
N ALA A 122 14.73 9.15 -7.21
CA ALA A 122 16.11 9.38 -7.61
C ALA A 122 16.24 10.58 -8.56
N SER A 123 15.31 10.71 -9.52
CA SER A 123 15.27 11.86 -10.42
C SER A 123 14.95 13.16 -9.68
N ALA A 124 14.00 13.15 -8.73
CA ALA A 124 13.63 14.34 -7.96
C ALA A 124 14.74 14.81 -7.02
N LEU A 125 15.52 13.88 -6.49
CA LEU A 125 16.66 14.15 -5.60
C LEU A 125 17.95 14.47 -6.35
N GLY A 126 17.95 14.44 -7.69
CA GLY A 126 19.17 14.64 -8.49
C GLY A 126 20.26 13.60 -8.22
N GLY A 127 19.88 12.41 -7.73
CA GLY A 127 20.82 11.35 -7.36
C GLY A 127 21.44 11.47 -5.96
N ASP A 128 21.14 12.51 -5.18
CA ASP A 128 21.58 12.60 -3.79
C ASP A 128 20.69 11.74 -2.88
N LEU A 129 21.28 10.73 -2.25
CA LEU A 129 20.57 9.77 -1.41
C LEU A 129 21.01 9.82 0.06
N GLN A 130 21.82 10.82 0.45
CA GLN A 130 22.48 10.87 1.76
C GLN A 130 21.50 10.71 2.93
N ASP A 131 20.36 11.43 2.88
CA ASP A 131 19.41 11.48 3.99
C ASP A 131 18.22 10.51 3.85
N VAL A 132 18.16 9.74 2.76
CA VAL A 132 17.00 8.88 2.45
C VAL A 132 16.76 7.82 3.53
N ALA A 133 17.83 7.20 4.02
CA ALA A 133 17.73 6.19 5.07
C ALA A 133 17.23 6.78 6.40
N SER A 134 17.75 7.95 6.79
CA SER A 134 17.36 8.68 8.00
C SER A 134 15.91 9.14 7.93
N ALA A 135 15.49 9.70 6.80
CA ALA A 135 14.11 10.12 6.55
C ALA A 135 13.15 8.94 6.64
N LYS A 136 13.47 7.80 6.00
CA LYS A 136 12.67 6.57 6.08
C LYS A 136 12.48 6.12 7.54
N ALA A 137 13.55 6.04 8.31
CA ALA A 137 13.49 5.61 9.71
C ALA A 137 12.68 6.57 10.60
N LEU A 138 12.72 7.88 10.33
CA LEU A 138 11.86 8.85 11.00
C LEU A 138 10.38 8.61 10.68
N LEU A 139 10.05 8.48 9.39
CA LEU A 139 8.67 8.28 8.94
C LEU A 139 8.06 6.98 9.47
N GLU A 140 8.83 5.89 9.50
CA GLU A 140 8.38 4.60 10.07
C GLU A 140 8.07 4.70 11.56
N ARG A 141 8.85 5.48 12.33
CA ARG A 141 8.54 5.73 13.75
C ARG A 141 7.29 6.58 13.93
N VAL A 142 7.09 7.60 13.10
CA VAL A 142 5.87 8.42 13.11
C VAL A 142 4.65 7.56 12.77
N GLU A 143 4.72 6.75 11.72
CA GLU A 143 3.64 5.83 11.33
C GLU A 143 3.31 4.86 12.48
N ALA A 144 4.31 4.21 13.07
CA ALA A 144 4.10 3.29 14.18
C ALA A 144 3.42 3.97 15.38
N GLY A 145 3.83 5.18 15.73
CA GLY A 145 3.21 5.97 16.81
C GLY A 145 1.75 6.33 16.53
N LEU A 146 1.44 6.76 15.31
CA LEU A 146 0.06 7.08 14.88
C LEU A 146 -0.84 5.85 14.83
N VAL A 147 -0.31 4.70 14.38
CA VAL A 147 -1.03 3.43 14.36
C VAL A 147 -1.32 2.95 15.77
N ALA A 148 -0.34 3.01 16.68
CA ALA A 148 -0.52 2.65 18.09
C ALA A 148 -1.61 3.50 18.76
N GLY A 149 -1.59 4.82 18.56
CA GLY A 149 -2.61 5.72 19.12
C GLY A 149 -4.03 5.53 18.55
N ARG A 150 -4.18 4.88 17.39
CA ARG A 150 -5.49 4.53 16.81
C ARG A 150 -6.05 3.20 17.34
N LEU A 151 -5.18 2.29 17.78
CA LEU A 151 -5.54 0.92 18.18
C LEU A 151 -5.60 0.71 19.71
N GLY A 152 -4.97 1.60 20.49
CA GLY A 152 -5.09 1.67 21.95
C GLY A 152 -6.26 2.53 22.39
#